data_AF-A0A1G7DD66-F1
#
_entry.id   AF-A0A1G7DD66-F1
#
_cell.length_a   1.000
_cell.length_b   1.000
_cell.length_c   1.000
_cell.angle_alpha   90.00
_cell.angle_beta   90.00
_cell.angle_gamma   90.00
#
_symmetry.space_group_name_H-M   'P 1'
#
loop_
_entity.id
_entity.type
_entity.pdbx_description
1 polymer ?
#
loop_
_entity_poly.entity_id
_entity_poly.type
_entity_poly.pdbx_seq_one_letter_code
_entity_poly.pdbx_strand_id
1 'polypeptide(L)'
;MSELLRVTVDFDRSHLIFPTLIGGILILLGLAILLTHRRAITGAGAMWAETLAGMDKIRFFGTLVLTIVYFLLMVPVGNLWPNTGLGFLICSIPFVALIGILYMHERDARGLVPMLIVSVVAPTIVWWLFTYVFALTLP
;
A
#
# COMPACT_ATOMS: atom_id res chain seq x y z
N MET A 1 27.47 -43.11 -9.71
CA MET A 1 27.49 -42.09 -10.80
C MET A 1 26.09 -41.69 -11.26
N SER A 2 25.09 -42.58 -11.19
CA SER A 2 23.68 -42.31 -11.51
C SER A 2 22.94 -41.39 -10.52
N GLU A 3 23.40 -41.28 -9.26
CA GLU A 3 22.76 -40.38 -8.27
C GLU A 3 23.20 -38.91 -8.36
N LEU A 4 24.37 -38.60 -8.93
CA LEU A 4 24.83 -37.22 -9.12
C LEU A 4 24.04 -36.44 -10.18
N LEU A 5 23.31 -37.15 -11.04
CA LEU A 5 22.43 -36.59 -12.08
C LEU A 5 20.94 -36.68 -11.68
N ARG A 6 20.63 -37.16 -10.48
CA ARG A 6 19.27 -37.22 -9.96
C ARG A 6 18.90 -35.86 -9.39
N VAL A 7 18.60 -34.91 -10.28
CA VAL A 7 18.02 -33.62 -9.89
C VAL A 7 16.57 -33.87 -9.47
N THR A 8 16.36 -34.11 -8.18
CA THR A 8 15.03 -34.11 -7.58
C THR A 8 14.57 -32.66 -7.48
N VAL A 9 13.87 -32.18 -8.51
CA VAL A 9 13.22 -30.86 -8.44
C VAL A 9 12.06 -30.98 -7.47
N ASP A 10 12.24 -30.42 -6.28
CA ASP A 10 11.18 -30.26 -5.30
C ASP A 10 10.25 -29.15 -5.81
N PHE A 11 9.20 -29.55 -6.55
CA PHE A 11 8.26 -28.62 -7.19
C PHE A 11 7.56 -27.70 -6.17
N ASP A 12 7.46 -28.13 -4.91
CA ASP A 12 6.94 -27.31 -3.81
C ASP A 12 7.85 -26.12 -3.49
N ARG A 13 9.17 -26.20 -3.67
CA ARG A 13 10.08 -25.06 -3.48
C ARG A 13 10.30 -24.23 -4.74
N SER A 14 9.91 -24.72 -5.91
CA SER A 14 10.22 -24.06 -7.19
C SER A 14 9.73 -22.62 -7.26
N HIS A 15 8.60 -22.31 -6.62
CA HIS A 15 8.04 -20.95 -6.59
C HIS A 15 8.83 -19.96 -5.72
N LEU A 16 9.65 -20.45 -4.79
CA LEU A 16 10.50 -19.62 -3.92
C LEU A 16 11.86 -19.30 -4.57
N ILE A 17 12.25 -20.04 -5.61
CA ILE A 17 13.54 -19.84 -6.29
C ILE A 17 13.62 -18.43 -6.87
N PHE A 18 12.57 -17.99 -7.56
CA PHE A 18 12.54 -16.66 -8.18
C PHE A 18 12.56 -15.52 -7.14
N PRO A 19 11.67 -15.47 -6.11
CA PRO A 19 11.76 -14.50 -5.03
C PRO A 19 13.12 -14.46 -4.34
N THR A 20 13.72 -15.62 -4.09
CA THR A 20 15.01 -15.72 -3.39
C THR A 20 16.15 -15.17 -4.24
N LEU A 21 16.18 -15.48 -5.54
CA LEU A 21 17.17 -14.94 -6.47
C LEU A 21 17.04 -13.43 -6.64
N ILE A 22 15.82 -12.94 -6.87
CA ILE A 22 15.57 -11.50 -6.97
C ILE A 22 15.94 -10.79 -5.67
N GLY A 23 15.56 -11.34 -4.51
CA GLY A 23 15.96 -10.82 -3.20
C GLY A 23 17.48 -10.76 -3.06
N GLY A 24 18.20 -11.81 -3.45
CA GLY A 24 19.67 -11.82 -3.46
C GLY A 24 20.27 -10.75 -4.36
N ILE A 25 19.76 -10.60 -5.58
CA ILE A 25 20.20 -9.55 -6.53
C ILE A 25 19.96 -8.16 -5.95
N LEU A 26 18.79 -7.90 -5.36
CA LEU A 26 18.45 -6.62 -4.76
C LEU A 26 19.35 -6.29 -3.56
N ILE A 27 19.68 -7.28 -2.73
CA ILE A 27 20.63 -7.11 -1.61
C ILE A 27 22.01 -6.74 -2.15
N LEU A 28 22.50 -7.46 -3.15
CA LEU A 28 23.82 -7.22 -3.73
C LEU A 28 23.90 -5.84 -4.40
N LEU A 29 22.84 -5.45 -5.12
CA LEU A 29 22.70 -4.11 -5.67
C LEU A 29 22.66 -3.04 -4.58
N GLY A 30 21.89 -3.25 -3.51
CA GLY A 30 21.84 -2.36 -2.36
C GLY A 30 23.20 -2.17 -1.71
N LEU A 31 23.96 -3.25 -1.54
CA LEU A 31 25.34 -3.20 -1.04
C LEU A 31 26.28 -2.46 -2.00
N ALA A 32 26.17 -2.70 -3.31
CA ALA A 32 26.95 -2.00 -4.31
C ALA A 32 26.68 -0.49 -4.26
N ILE A 33 25.41 -0.06 -4.15
CA ILE A 33 25.01 1.34 -3.99
C ILE A 33 25.60 1.91 -2.70
N LEU A 34 25.49 1.19 -1.58
CA LEU A 34 26.02 1.63 -0.28
C LEU A 34 27.53 1.87 -0.34
N LEU A 35 28.29 0.96 -0.96
CA LEU A 35 29.75 1.04 -1.06
C LEU A 35 30.22 2.16 -2.01
N THR A 36 29.54 2.33 -3.15
CA THR A 36 29.86 3.32 -4.18
C THR A 36 29.44 4.74 -3.77
N HIS A 37 28.26 4.90 -3.15
CA HIS A 37 27.67 6.20 -2.82
C HIS A 37 27.75 6.54 -1.32
N ARG A 38 28.59 5.83 -0.54
CA ARG A 38 28.73 6.03 0.92
C ARG A 38 28.84 7.48 1.36
N ARG A 39 29.62 8.31 0.65
CA ARG A 39 29.85 9.71 1.01
C ARG A 39 28.60 10.57 0.86
N ALA A 40 27.82 10.34 -0.20
CA ALA A 40 26.56 11.02 -0.43
C ALA A 40 25.53 10.62 0.65
N ILE A 41 25.49 9.33 1.00
CA ILE A 41 24.59 8.80 2.04
C ILE A 41 24.94 9.39 3.42
N THR A 42 26.22 9.45 3.79
CA THR A 42 26.64 10.05 5.07
C THR A 42 26.44 11.56 5.11
N GLY A 43 26.53 12.24 3.96
CA GLY A 43 26.30 13.68 3.84
C GLY A 43 24.81 14.08 3.79
N ALA A 44 23.91 13.13 3.54
CA ALA A 44 22.49 13.39 3.40
C ALA A 44 21.80 13.78 4.72
N GLY A 45 22.45 13.63 5.88
CA GLY A 45 21.84 13.90 7.18
C GLY A 45 21.26 15.32 7.31
N ALA A 46 21.96 16.33 6.79
CA ALA A 46 21.47 17.71 6.79
C ALA A 46 20.21 17.87 5.92
N MET A 47 20.21 17.28 4.72
CA MET A 47 19.05 17.25 3.82
C MET A 47 17.85 16.56 4.46
N TRP A 48 18.06 15.41 5.14
CA TRP A 48 17.01 14.71 5.86
C TRP A 48 16.47 15.53 7.03
N ALA A 49 17.33 16.20 7.79
CA ALA A 49 16.92 17.06 8.90
C ALA A 49 16.07 18.25 8.41
N GLU A 50 16.50 18.92 7.34
CA GLU A 50 15.74 20.01 6.71
C GLU A 50 14.38 19.52 6.19
N THR A 51 14.37 18.36 5.51
CA THR A 51 13.14 17.75 5.00
C THR A 51 12.18 17.41 6.14
N LEU A 52 12.66 16.79 7.22
CA LEU A 52 11.86 16.45 8.40
C LEU A 52 11.35 17.68 9.16
N ALA A 53 12.10 18.78 9.12
CA ALA A 53 11.69 20.05 9.71
C ALA A 53 10.59 20.72 8.87
N GLY A 54 10.71 20.71 7.54
CA GLY A 54 9.74 21.31 6.62
C GLY A 54 8.52 20.46 6.30
N MET A 55 8.52 19.18 6.67
CA MET A 55 7.42 18.25 6.37
C MET A 55 6.16 18.56 7.20
N ASP A 56 5.01 18.51 6.55
CA ASP A 56 3.71 18.49 7.21
C ASP A 56 3.50 17.14 7.92
N LYS A 57 3.94 17.09 9.18
CA LYS A 57 3.89 15.88 10.02
C LYS A 57 2.46 15.38 10.20
N ILE A 58 1.48 16.28 10.30
CA ILE A 58 0.08 15.89 10.52
C ILE A 58 -0.44 15.15 9.30
N ARG A 59 -0.23 15.69 8.10
CA ARG A 59 -0.67 15.02 6.86
C ARG A 59 0.11 13.74 6.60
N PHE A 60 1.43 13.76 6.83
CA PHE A 60 2.26 12.58 6.62
C PHE A 60 1.86 11.42 7.54
N PHE A 61 1.90 11.64 8.86
CA PHE A 61 1.56 10.59 9.83
C PHE A 61 0.08 10.25 9.82
N GLY A 62 -0.79 11.24 9.58
CA GLY A 62 -2.22 11.02 9.41
C GLY A 62 -2.52 10.09 8.23
N THR A 63 -1.86 10.30 7.09
CA THR A 63 -1.99 9.42 5.91
C THR A 63 -1.48 8.02 6.20
N LEU A 64 -0.31 7.91 6.85
CA LEU A 64 0.27 6.61 7.21
C LEU A 64 -0.68 5.83 8.13
N VAL A 65 -1.18 6.47 9.19
CA VAL A 65 -2.12 5.85 10.13
C VAL A 65 -3.43 5.47 9.45
N LEU A 66 -4.04 6.37 8.68
CA LEU A 66 -5.28 6.09 7.95
C LEU A 66 -5.11 4.92 6.99
N THR A 67 -3.98 4.84 6.29
CA THR A 67 -3.69 3.75 5.35
C THR A 67 -3.54 2.41 6.06
N ILE A 68 -2.78 2.38 7.16
CA ILE A 68 -2.61 1.17 7.98
C ILE A 68 -3.97 0.71 8.52
N VAL A 69 -4.74 1.62 9.12
CA VAL A 69 -6.06 1.33 9.69
C VAL A 69 -7.02 0.81 8.62
N TYR A 70 -7.03 1.41 7.42
CA TYR A 70 -7.84 0.98 6.29
C TYR A 70 -7.56 -0.48 5.90
N PHE A 71 -6.29 -0.85 5.72
CA PHE A 71 -5.93 -2.23 5.38
C PHE A 71 -6.21 -3.21 6.52
N LEU A 72 -5.96 -2.81 7.77
CA LEU A 72 -6.26 -3.66 8.92
C LEU A 72 -7.76 -3.89 9.11
N LEU A 73 -8.61 -2.93 8.76
CA LEU A 73 -10.06 -3.05 8.85
C LEU A 73 -10.68 -3.86 7.71
N MET A 74 -10.07 -3.88 6.51
CA MET A 74 -10.60 -4.65 5.39
C MET A 74 -10.83 -6.13 5.74
N VAL A 75 -9.89 -6.77 6.43
CA VAL A 75 -9.99 -8.19 6.78
C VAL A 75 -11.17 -8.51 7.70
N PRO A 76 -11.29 -7.90 8.91
CA PRO A 76 -12.40 -8.19 9.81
C PRO A 76 -13.75 -7.76 9.24
N VAL A 77 -13.82 -6.63 8.51
CA VAL A 77 -15.08 -6.17 7.90
C VAL A 77 -15.47 -7.07 6.72
N GLY A 78 -14.51 -7.49 5.89
CA GLY A 78 -14.73 -8.47 4.83
C GLY A 78 -15.22 -9.82 5.36
N ASN A 79 -14.70 -10.26 6.50
CA ASN A 79 -15.15 -11.47 7.17
C ASN A 79 -16.61 -11.41 7.66
N LEU A 80 -17.17 -10.22 7.93
CA LEU A 80 -18.58 -10.06 8.30
C LEU A 80 -19.51 -10.22 7.08
N TRP A 81 -19.05 -9.85 5.88
CA TRP A 81 -19.81 -9.98 4.63
C TRP A 81 -18.99 -10.72 3.55
N PRO A 82 -18.73 -12.02 3.76
CA PRO A 82 -17.85 -12.78 2.88
C PRO A 82 -18.39 -12.83 1.45
N ASN A 83 -17.48 -12.68 0.47
CA ASN A 83 -17.76 -12.78 -0.98
C ASN A 83 -18.75 -11.75 -1.54
N THR A 84 -19.07 -10.69 -0.81
CA THR A 84 -19.97 -9.62 -1.29
C THR A 84 -19.24 -8.38 -1.80
N GLY A 85 -17.94 -8.23 -1.49
CA GLY A 85 -17.16 -7.01 -1.75
C GLY A 85 -17.60 -5.79 -0.93
N LEU A 86 -18.55 -5.95 0.00
CA LEU A 86 -19.01 -4.86 0.86
C LEU A 86 -17.94 -4.42 1.86
N GLY A 87 -17.00 -5.32 2.23
CA GLY A 87 -15.84 -4.99 3.06
C GLY A 87 -15.04 -3.82 2.50
N PHE A 88 -14.64 -3.93 1.23
CA PHE A 88 -14.03 -2.84 0.48
C PHE A 88 -14.85 -1.53 0.53
N LEU A 89 -16.15 -1.58 0.24
CA LEU A 89 -16.98 -0.36 0.16
C LEU A 89 -17.09 0.34 1.51
N ILE A 90 -17.41 -0.40 2.57
CA ILE A 90 -17.60 0.11 3.93
C ILE A 90 -16.29 0.67 4.49
N CYS A 91 -15.13 0.07 4.18
CA CYS A 91 -13.84 0.59 4.60
C CYS A 91 -13.37 1.79 3.75
N SER A 92 -13.68 1.79 2.45
CA SER A 92 -13.21 2.82 1.52
C SER A 92 -13.93 4.15 1.69
N ILE A 93 -15.23 4.16 1.95
CA ILE A 93 -15.99 5.42 2.16
C ILE A 93 -15.39 6.28 3.29
N PRO A 94 -15.23 5.78 4.54
CA PRO A 94 -14.64 6.56 5.61
C PRO A 94 -13.17 6.87 5.34
N PHE A 95 -12.41 5.96 4.72
CA PHE A 95 -11.02 6.22 4.36
C PHE A 95 -10.89 7.40 3.38
N VAL A 96 -11.66 7.41 2.29
CA VAL A 96 -11.65 8.50 1.30
C VAL A 96 -12.15 9.80 1.93
N ALA A 97 -13.17 9.76 2.78
CA ALA A 97 -13.63 10.94 3.50
C ALA A 97 -12.54 11.53 4.41
N LEU A 98 -11.93 10.70 5.26
CA LEU A 98 -10.92 11.13 6.22
C LEU A 98 -9.64 11.61 5.54
N ILE A 99 -9.19 10.94 4.47
CA ILE A 99 -8.01 11.38 3.72
C ILE A 99 -8.28 12.71 3.01
N GLY A 100 -9.46 12.88 2.43
CA GLY A 100 -9.85 14.15 1.81
C GLY A 100 -9.88 15.29 2.82
N ILE A 101 -10.47 15.07 4.00
CA ILE A 101 -10.51 16.06 5.09
C ILE A 101 -9.10 16.39 5.62
N LEU A 102 -8.20 15.41 5.64
CA LEU A 102 -6.80 15.60 6.07
C LEU A 102 -6.03 16.54 5.12
N TYR A 103 -6.28 16.41 3.82
CA TYR A 103 -5.63 17.23 2.78
C TYR A 103 -6.37 18.54 2.47
N MET A 104 -7.61 18.69 2.92
CA MET A 104 -8.37 19.92 2.78
C MET A 104 -7.73 21.05 3.59
N HIS A 105 -7.28 22.12 2.91
CA HIS A 105 -6.68 23.28 3.57
C HIS A 105 -7.72 24.14 4.30
N GLU A 106 -8.87 24.37 3.66
CA GLU A 106 -9.98 25.12 4.23
C GLU A 106 -11.18 24.20 4.43
N ARG A 107 -11.70 24.15 5.65
CA ARG A 107 -12.82 23.28 6.03
C ARG A 107 -14.17 23.99 5.93
N ASP A 108 -14.39 24.70 4.82
CA ASP A 108 -15.68 25.33 4.55
C ASP A 108 -16.68 24.32 3.97
N ALA A 109 -17.98 24.55 4.20
CA ALA A 109 -19.06 23.68 3.76
C ALA A 109 -19.05 23.48 2.22
N ARG A 110 -18.61 24.50 1.49
CA ARG A 110 -18.47 24.47 0.01
C ARG A 110 -17.43 23.46 -0.47
N GLY A 111 -16.39 23.18 0.32
CA GLY A 111 -15.39 22.17 0.00
C GLY A 111 -15.72 20.79 0.60
N LEU A 112 -16.29 20.79 1.82
CA LEU A 112 -16.60 19.56 2.53
C LEU A 112 -17.70 18.75 1.85
N VAL A 113 -18.76 19.40 1.37
CA VAL A 113 -19.92 18.70 0.77
C VAL A 113 -19.52 17.94 -0.51
N PRO A 114 -18.84 18.55 -1.52
CA PRO A 114 -18.36 17.80 -2.67
C PRO A 114 -17.41 16.65 -2.29
N MET A 115 -16.54 16.86 -1.31
CA MET A 115 -15.62 15.82 -0.85
C MET A 115 -16.36 14.61 -0.26
N LEU A 116 -17.38 14.84 0.56
CA LEU A 116 -18.20 13.76 1.12
C LEU A 116 -18.98 13.02 0.03
N ILE A 117 -19.50 13.73 -0.97
CA ILE A 117 -20.16 13.11 -2.13
C ILE A 117 -19.16 12.21 -2.86
N VAL A 118 -17.96 12.71 -3.16
CA VAL A 118 -16.91 11.92 -3.85
C VAL A 118 -16.50 10.70 -3.03
N SER A 119 -16.40 10.83 -1.69
CA SER A 119 -16.06 9.71 -0.82
C SER A 119 -17.07 8.57 -0.84
N VAL A 120 -18.32 8.83 -1.24
CA VAL A 120 -19.33 7.79 -1.41
C VAL A 120 -19.36 7.31 -2.86
N VAL A 121 -19.44 8.25 -3.80
CA VAL A 121 -19.64 7.96 -5.22
C VAL A 121 -18.45 7.20 -5.81
N ALA A 122 -17.22 7.64 -5.55
CA ALA A 122 -16.05 7.03 -6.17
C ALA A 122 -15.84 5.57 -5.70
N PRO A 123 -15.84 5.24 -4.39
CA PRO A 123 -15.77 3.84 -3.97
C PRO A 123 -16.92 2.98 -4.46
N THR A 124 -18.14 3.54 -4.55
CA THR A 124 -19.31 2.81 -5.07
C THR A 124 -19.15 2.43 -6.53
N ILE A 125 -18.67 3.36 -7.36
CA ILE A 125 -18.39 3.09 -8.79
C ILE A 125 -17.31 2.03 -8.93
N VAL A 126 -16.22 2.14 -8.15
CA VAL A 126 -15.12 1.16 -8.17
C VAL A 126 -15.63 -0.22 -7.77
N TRP A 127 -16.37 -0.31 -6.67
CA TRP A 127 -16.98 -1.56 -6.20
C TRP A 127 -17.90 -2.18 -7.26
N TRP A 128 -18.75 -1.37 -7.89
CA TRP A 128 -19.65 -1.83 -8.96
C TRP A 128 -18.86 -2.35 -10.17
N LEU A 129 -17.82 -1.62 -10.60
CA LEU A 129 -16.98 -2.01 -11.72
C LEU A 129 -16.29 -3.36 -11.46
N PHE A 130 -15.64 -3.52 -10.30
CA PHE A 130 -14.95 -4.77 -9.96
C PHE A 130 -15.91 -5.94 -9.80
N THR A 131 -17.04 -5.73 -9.14
CA THR A 131 -18.01 -6.79 -8.85
C THR A 131 -18.74 -7.25 -10.11
N TYR A 132 -19.27 -6.33 -10.91
CA TYR A 132 -20.19 -6.68 -12.01
C TYR A 132 -19.51 -6.72 -13.37
N VAL A 133 -18.55 -5.82 -13.63
CA VAL A 133 -17.88 -5.77 -14.94
C VAL A 133 -16.71 -6.73 -15.00
N PHE A 134 -15.94 -6.84 -13.91
CA PHE A 134 -14.78 -7.75 -13.85
C PHE A 134 -15.03 -9.07 -13.13
N ALA A 135 -16.19 -9.26 -12.49
CA ALA A 135 -16.51 -10.47 -11.71
C ALA A 135 -15.43 -10.81 -10.65
N LEU A 136 -14.78 -9.79 -10.10
CA LEU A 136 -13.77 -9.90 -9.06
C LEU A 136 -14.38 -9.52 -7.71
N THR A 137 -14.43 -10.48 -6.78
CA THR A 137 -14.79 -10.20 -5.39
C THR A 137 -13.60 -9.55 -4.69
N LEU A 138 -13.72 -8.26 -4.42
CA LEU A 138 -12.80 -7.56 -3.52
C LEU A 138 -13.02 -8.09 -2.07
N PRO A 139 -11.98 -8.09 -1.22
CA PRO A 139 -12.11 -8.45 0.19
C PRO A 139 -13.13 -7.60 0.95
#